data_AF-A0A5C2LK28-F1
#
_entry.id   AF-A0A5C2LK28-F1
#
_cell.length_a   1.000
_cell.length_b   1.000
_cell.length_c   1.000
_cell.angle_alpha   90.00
_cell.angle_beta   90.00
_cell.angle_gamma   90.00
#
_symmetry.space_group_name_H-M   'P 1'
#
loop_
_entity.id
_entity.type
_entity.pdbx_description
1 polymer ?
#
loop_
_entity_poly.entity_id
_entity_poly.type
_entity_poly.pdbx_seq_one_letter_code
_entity_poly.pdbx_strand_id
1 'polypeptide(L)'
;MTQRAGRAGRLSPGICLHLLGKEQAERAAAQSEPEILHSDLSALLLELLQWGCHDPAALARLDQPPAVNLAAARRLLEALSALDGERLSAFGRKMAALGNEPRLAAMLAAAQTDDEAATAAKLAAILEEPPRGGLVDLGPSFPVSRPTGSSERSS
;
A
#
# COMPACT_ATOMS: atom_id res chain seq x y z
N MET A 1 15.52 -22.19 2.23
CA MET A 1 15.36 -23.53 1.62
C MET A 1 14.91 -24.59 2.62
N THR A 2 15.47 -24.59 3.83
CA THR A 2 15.17 -25.56 4.91
C THR A 2 13.69 -25.66 5.27
N GLN A 3 12.98 -24.53 5.38
CA GLN A 3 11.54 -24.52 5.69
C GLN A 3 10.71 -25.31 4.65
N ARG A 4 11.06 -25.20 3.36
CA ARG A 4 10.39 -25.94 2.28
C ARG A 4 10.70 -27.43 2.34
N ALA A 5 11.96 -27.80 2.58
CA ALA A 5 12.38 -29.19 2.76
C ALA A 5 11.67 -29.88 3.94
N GLY A 6 11.52 -29.17 5.07
CA GLY A 6 10.83 -29.68 6.26
C GLY A 6 9.36 -30.05 6.02
N ARG A 7 8.71 -29.53 4.97
CA ARG A 7 7.33 -29.92 4.63
C ARG A 7 7.22 -31.38 4.17
N ALA A 8 8.28 -31.94 3.56
CA ALA A 8 8.29 -33.33 3.08
C ALA A 8 8.36 -34.34 4.24
N GLY A 9 8.86 -33.94 5.41
CA GLY A 9 9.08 -34.82 6.56
C GLY A 9 7.99 -34.80 7.63
N ARG A 10 6.81 -34.22 7.36
CA ARG A 10 5.78 -33.99 8.40
C ARG A 10 5.09 -35.26 8.92
N LEU A 11 4.98 -36.29 8.08
CA LEU A 11 4.22 -37.51 8.36
C LEU A 11 5.13 -38.73 8.48
N SER A 12 6.13 -38.80 7.60
CA SER A 12 7.10 -39.89 7.51
C SER A 12 8.39 -39.32 6.90
N PRO A 13 9.48 -40.09 6.85
CA PRO A 13 10.63 -39.72 6.04
C PRO A 13 10.18 -39.36 4.61
N GLY A 14 10.62 -38.20 4.13
CA GLY A 14 10.26 -37.67 2.81
C GLY A 14 11.45 -37.03 2.12
N ILE A 15 11.33 -36.83 0.80
CA ILE A 15 12.40 -36.33 -0.05
C ILE A 15 12.01 -34.94 -0.56
N CYS A 16 12.94 -33.99 -0.48
CA CYS A 16 12.79 -32.66 -1.09
C CYS A 16 13.88 -32.48 -2.16
N LEU A 17 13.46 -32.21 -3.40
CA LEU A 17 14.37 -31.94 -4.51
C LEU A 17 14.51 -30.43 -4.72
N HIS A 18 15.74 -29.94 -4.70
CA HIS A 18 16.09 -28.56 -5.02
C HIS A 18 16.57 -28.47 -6.46
N LEU A 19 15.90 -27.69 -7.31
CA LEU A 19 16.23 -27.51 -8.74
C LEU A 19 17.35 -26.47 -8.95
N LEU A 20 18.45 -26.58 -8.20
CA LEU A 20 19.63 -25.73 -8.31
C LEU A 20 20.90 -26.52 -7.97
N GLY A 21 22.05 -26.07 -8.48
CA GLY A 21 23.33 -26.69 -8.16
C GLY A 21 23.67 -26.56 -6.67
N LYS A 22 24.36 -27.56 -6.11
CA LYS A 22 24.72 -27.57 -4.67
C LYS A 22 25.51 -26.31 -4.26
N GLU A 23 26.49 -25.90 -5.06
CA GLU A 23 27.27 -24.69 -4.82
C GLU A 23 26.44 -23.41 -4.84
N GLN A 24 25.34 -23.37 -5.61
CA GLN A 24 24.42 -22.24 -5.61
C GLN A 24 23.58 -22.22 -4.34
N ALA A 25 23.20 -23.39 -3.83
CA ALA A 25 22.47 -23.51 -2.57
C ALA A 25 23.34 -23.11 -1.36
N GLU A 26 24.62 -23.47 -1.38
CA GLU A 26 25.59 -23.12 -0.33
C GLU A 26 25.94 -21.62 -0.33
N ARG A 27 25.89 -20.96 -1.50
CA ARG A 27 26.11 -19.51 -1.64
C ARG A 27 24.85 -18.66 -1.45
N ALA A 28 23.68 -19.28 -1.34
CA ALA A 28 22.43 -18.55 -1.15
C ALA A 28 22.46 -17.79 0.19
N ALA A 29 21.77 -16.64 0.23
CA ALA A 29 21.60 -15.89 1.47
C ALA A 29 21.02 -16.81 2.57
N ALA A 30 21.63 -16.76 3.75
CA ALA A 30 21.23 -17.62 4.87
C ALA A 30 19.78 -17.34 5.32
N GLN A 31 19.37 -16.09 5.22
CA GLN A 31 18.01 -15.62 5.54
C GLN A 31 17.42 -14.86 4.35
N SER A 32 16.10 -14.84 4.28
CA SER A 32 15.38 -13.94 3.36
C SER A 32 15.57 -12.50 3.81
N GLU A 33 15.65 -11.59 2.84
CA GLU A 33 15.73 -10.18 3.12
C GLU A 33 14.42 -9.68 3.77
N PRO A 34 14.48 -8.90 4.86
CA PRO A 34 13.31 -8.29 5.47
C PRO A 34 12.62 -7.32 4.51
N GLU A 35 11.28 -7.36 4.49
CA GLU A 35 10.46 -6.52 3.61
C GLU A 35 10.75 -5.03 3.74
N ILE A 36 11.00 -4.56 4.97
CA ILE A 36 11.29 -3.16 5.28
C ILE A 36 12.53 -2.61 4.53
N LEU A 37 13.43 -3.47 4.07
CA LEU A 37 14.62 -3.07 3.32
C LEU A 37 14.32 -2.75 1.85
N HIS A 38 13.19 -3.21 1.31
CA HIS A 38 12.89 -3.11 -0.12
C HIS A 38 11.45 -2.69 -0.44
N SER A 39 10.60 -2.41 0.55
CA SER A 39 9.23 -1.92 0.35
C SER A 39 9.13 -0.39 0.30
N ASP A 40 7.98 0.11 -0.20
CA ASP A 40 7.58 1.52 -0.06
C ASP A 40 7.26 1.79 1.43
N LEU A 41 7.90 2.80 2.01
CA LEU A 41 7.78 3.14 3.43
C LEU A 41 6.81 4.29 3.71
N SER A 42 6.05 4.74 2.71
CA SER A 42 5.13 5.89 2.86
C SER A 42 4.01 5.62 3.86
N ALA A 43 3.38 4.44 3.80
CA ALA A 43 2.37 4.03 4.78
C ALA A 43 2.98 3.98 6.20
N LEU A 44 4.13 3.33 6.34
CA LEU A 44 4.86 3.26 7.60
C LEU A 44 5.18 4.65 8.15
N LEU A 45 5.71 5.55 7.32
CA LEU A 45 6.06 6.90 7.74
C LEU A 45 4.83 7.70 8.17
N LEU A 46 3.70 7.56 7.47
CA LEU A 46 2.44 8.20 7.83
C LEU A 46 1.95 7.73 9.21
N GLU A 47 1.98 6.42 9.47
CA GLU A 47 1.62 5.83 10.77
C GLU A 47 2.55 6.30 11.88
N LEU A 48 3.88 6.33 11.64
CA LEU A 48 4.84 6.78 12.63
C LEU A 48 4.63 8.24 13.02
N LEU A 49 4.39 9.11 12.03
CA LEU A 49 4.11 10.51 12.27
C LEU A 49 2.77 10.72 12.98
N GLN A 50 1.76 9.87 12.71
CA GLN A 50 0.49 9.88 13.46
C GLN A 50 0.69 9.45 14.92
N TRP A 51 1.54 8.45 15.15
CA TRP A 51 1.90 7.98 16.49
C TRP A 51 2.74 8.99 17.29
N GLY A 52 3.36 9.96 16.61
CA GLY A 52 4.20 10.99 17.21
C GLY A 52 5.70 10.68 17.15
N CYS A 53 6.10 9.67 16.36
CA CYS A 53 7.50 9.38 16.07
C CYS A 53 7.96 10.17 14.84
N HIS A 54 8.81 11.17 15.08
CA HIS A 54 9.37 12.03 14.02
C HIS A 54 10.64 11.48 13.40
N ASP A 55 11.35 10.61 14.13
CA ASP A 55 12.55 9.91 13.66
C ASP A 55 12.32 8.40 13.64
N PRO A 56 12.00 7.82 12.46
CA PRO A 56 11.84 6.38 12.30
C PRO A 56 13.07 5.57 12.70
N ALA A 57 14.28 6.15 12.64
CA ALA A 57 15.53 5.47 12.99
C ALA A 57 15.74 5.38 14.51
N ALA A 58 15.04 6.22 15.29
CA ALA A 58 15.07 6.14 16.76
C ALA A 58 14.31 4.92 17.31
N LEU A 59 13.52 4.23 16.47
CA LEU A 59 12.84 3.01 16.86
C LEU A 59 13.80 1.83 16.93
N ALA A 60 13.71 1.05 18.01
CA ALA A 60 14.43 -0.20 18.17
C ALA A 60 13.83 -1.30 17.27
N ARG A 61 14.22 -1.32 15.99
CA ARG A 61 13.85 -2.35 15.01
C ARG A 61 14.96 -3.39 14.83
N LEU A 62 14.56 -4.61 14.45
CA LEU A 62 15.50 -5.67 14.08
C LEU A 62 16.38 -5.23 12.90
N ASP A 63 15.74 -4.68 11.87
CA ASP A 63 16.36 -4.10 10.69
C ASP A 63 15.88 -2.67 10.53
N GLN A 64 16.83 -1.76 10.36
CA GLN A 64 16.52 -0.34 10.21
C GLN A 64 16.06 -0.04 8.78
N PRO A 65 15.01 0.79 8.61
CA PRO A 65 14.56 1.19 7.29
C PRO A 65 15.65 1.93 6.52
N PRO A 66 15.88 1.63 5.23
CA PRO A 66 16.88 2.34 4.44
C PRO A 66 16.58 3.83 4.33
N ALA A 67 17.59 4.67 4.53
CA ALA A 67 17.45 6.13 4.44
C ALA A 67 16.91 6.59 3.07
N VAL A 68 17.27 5.89 1.99
CA VAL A 68 16.79 6.17 0.63
C VAL A 68 15.26 5.98 0.53
N ASN A 69 14.74 4.89 1.11
CA ASN A 69 13.31 4.58 1.07
C ASN A 69 12.53 5.53 1.98
N LEU A 70 13.07 5.90 3.14
CA LEU A 70 12.49 6.93 4.01
C LEU A 70 12.42 8.30 3.32
N ALA A 71 13.48 8.68 2.61
CA ALA A 71 13.50 9.92 1.85
C ALA A 71 12.46 9.91 0.71
N ALA A 72 12.29 8.77 0.03
CA ALA A 72 11.25 8.61 -0.99
C ALA A 72 9.83 8.71 -0.39
N ALA A 73 9.60 8.06 0.75
CA ALA A 73 8.35 8.14 1.50
C ALA A 73 8.02 9.58 1.91
N ARG A 74 9.00 10.32 2.46
CA ARG A 74 8.83 11.73 2.84
C ARG A 74 8.45 12.60 1.63
N ARG A 75 9.18 12.46 0.50
CA ARG A 75 8.86 13.20 -0.73
C ARG A 75 7.44 12.92 -1.23
N LEU A 76 6.97 11.68 -1.13
CA LEU A 76 5.59 11.34 -1.49
C LEU A 76 4.59 12.03 -0.56
N LEU A 77 4.79 11.95 0.76
CA LEU A 77 3.89 12.58 1.72
C LEU A 77 3.87 14.11 1.60
N GLU A 78 5.00 14.74 1.26
CA GLU A 78 5.07 16.16 0.89
C GLU A 78 4.26 16.45 -0.38
N ALA A 79 4.43 15.64 -1.44
CA ALA A 79 3.68 15.80 -2.69
C ALA A 79 2.16 15.64 -2.51
N LEU A 80 1.74 14.81 -1.55
CA LEU A 80 0.34 14.63 -1.17
C LEU A 80 -0.18 15.69 -0.18
N SER A 81 0.62 16.70 0.16
CA SER A 81 0.29 17.72 1.16
C SER A 81 -0.05 17.15 2.56
N ALA A 82 0.46 15.94 2.87
CA ALA A 82 0.26 15.27 4.14
C ALA A 82 1.15 15.84 5.25
N LEU A 83 2.21 16.57 4.89
CA LEU A 83 3.20 17.11 5.81
C LEU A 83 3.13 18.63 5.93
N ASP A 84 3.38 19.13 7.14
CA ASP A 84 3.64 20.53 7.47
C ASP A 84 4.97 20.57 8.23
N GLY A 85 6.05 20.81 7.48
CA GLY A 85 7.43 20.58 7.95
C GLY A 85 7.68 19.11 8.31
N GLU A 86 8.03 18.85 9.56
CA GLU A 86 8.33 17.49 10.07
C GLU A 86 7.10 16.77 10.67
N ARG A 87 5.92 17.39 10.61
CA ARG A 87 4.69 16.89 11.26
C ARG A 87 3.60 16.64 10.23
N LEU A 88 2.57 15.89 10.62
CA LEU A 88 1.37 15.78 9.80
C LEU A 88 0.63 17.11 9.73
N SER A 89 0.25 17.50 8.51
CA SER A 89 -0.69 18.61 8.28
C SER A 89 -2.10 18.23 8.77
N ALA A 90 -3.03 19.19 8.76
CA ALA A 90 -4.44 18.88 9.03
C ALA A 90 -5.00 17.86 8.03
N PHE A 91 -4.56 17.94 6.77
CA PHE A 91 -4.90 16.98 5.73
C PHE A 91 -4.25 15.61 5.97
N GLY A 92 -2.96 15.59 6.32
CA GLY A 92 -2.24 14.35 6.66
C GLY A 92 -2.83 13.60 7.85
N ARG A 93 -3.36 14.31 8.85
CA ARG A 93 -4.10 13.70 9.96
C ARG A 93 -5.40 13.03 9.52
N LYS A 94 -6.14 13.64 8.56
CA LYS A 94 -7.32 13.01 7.96
C LYS A 94 -6.93 11.75 7.20
N MET A 95 -5.86 11.82 6.39
CA MET A 95 -5.34 10.65 5.66
C MET A 95 -4.96 9.51 6.61
N ALA A 96 -4.19 9.80 7.66
CA ALA A 96 -3.75 8.78 8.62
C ALA A 96 -4.91 8.15 9.39
N ALA A 97 -6.02 8.87 9.59
CA ALA A 97 -7.20 8.31 10.25
C ALA A 97 -7.95 7.26 9.40
N LEU A 98 -7.75 7.26 8.06
CA LEU A 98 -8.37 6.29 7.17
C LEU A 98 -7.68 4.92 7.21
N GLY A 99 -6.35 4.89 7.44
CA GLY A 99 -5.56 3.65 7.47
C GLY A 99 -5.33 2.99 6.10
N ASN A 100 -5.68 3.66 4.99
CA ASN A 100 -5.36 3.21 3.64
C ASN A 100 -3.91 3.54 3.25
N GLU A 101 -3.46 2.99 2.12
CA GLU A 101 -2.24 3.43 1.45
C GLU A 101 -2.27 4.95 1.21
N PRO A 102 -1.16 5.69 1.40
CA PRO A 102 -1.20 7.16 1.42
C PRO A 102 -1.80 7.85 0.20
N ARG A 103 -1.64 7.31 -1.01
CA ARG A 103 -2.23 7.92 -2.22
C ARG A 103 -3.74 7.72 -2.24
N LEU A 104 -4.21 6.54 -1.83
CA LEU A 104 -5.65 6.27 -1.68
C LEU A 104 -6.25 7.10 -0.55
N ALA A 105 -5.56 7.20 0.59
CA ALA A 105 -5.97 8.03 1.71
C ALA A 105 -6.06 9.51 1.32
N ALA A 106 -5.12 10.01 0.52
CA ALA A 106 -5.17 11.37 -0.01
C ALA A 106 -6.39 11.58 -0.94
N MET A 107 -6.65 10.65 -1.85
CA MET A 107 -7.81 10.70 -2.74
C MET A 107 -9.13 10.72 -1.94
N LEU A 108 -9.27 9.85 -0.95
CA LEU A 108 -10.44 9.79 -0.07
C LEU A 108 -10.60 11.06 0.78
N ALA A 109 -9.51 11.55 1.36
CA ALA A 109 -9.53 12.75 2.22
C ALA A 109 -9.77 14.06 1.44
N ALA A 110 -9.55 14.06 0.13
CA ALA A 110 -9.76 15.21 -0.75
C ALA A 110 -11.22 15.39 -1.20
N ALA A 111 -12.07 14.37 -1.06
CA ALA A 111 -13.48 14.45 -1.40
C ALA A 111 -14.21 15.48 -0.52
N GLN A 112 -15.00 16.36 -1.13
CA GLN A 112 -15.76 17.43 -0.47
C GLN A 112 -17.26 17.17 -0.43
N THR A 113 -17.75 16.28 -1.29
CA THR A 113 -19.17 15.89 -1.37
C THR A 113 -19.35 14.39 -1.18
N ASP A 114 -20.56 13.96 -0.82
CA ASP A 114 -20.88 12.53 -0.66
C ASP A 114 -20.70 11.77 -1.98
N ASP A 115 -21.01 12.39 -3.12
CA ASP A 115 -20.83 11.80 -4.45
C ASP A 115 -19.34 11.61 -4.80
N GLU A 116 -18.50 12.61 -4.47
CA GLU A 116 -17.04 12.49 -4.61
C GLU A 116 -16.48 11.41 -3.69
N ALA A 117 -16.96 11.34 -2.44
CA ALA A 117 -16.53 10.34 -1.47
C ALA A 117 -16.90 8.93 -1.93
N ALA A 118 -18.12 8.72 -2.43
CA ALA A 118 -18.56 7.44 -2.99
C ALA A 118 -17.72 7.03 -4.20
N THR A 119 -17.38 7.99 -5.06
CA THR A 119 -16.53 7.76 -6.24
C THR A 119 -15.11 7.38 -5.82
N ALA A 120 -14.51 8.11 -4.89
CA ALA A 120 -13.17 7.84 -4.37
C ALA A 120 -13.10 6.48 -3.64
N ALA A 121 -14.11 6.13 -2.85
CA ALA A 121 -14.20 4.83 -2.18
C ALA A 121 -14.25 3.67 -3.18
N LYS A 122 -15.03 3.82 -4.25
CA LYS A 122 -15.09 2.82 -5.32
C LYS A 122 -13.76 2.68 -6.05
N LEU A 123 -13.10 3.80 -6.37
CA LEU A 123 -11.77 3.79 -6.97
C LEU A 123 -10.74 3.12 -6.06
N ALA A 124 -10.72 3.45 -4.78
CA ALA A 124 -9.80 2.87 -3.81
C ALA A 124 -9.96 1.34 -3.74
N ALA A 125 -11.20 0.85 -3.64
CA ALA A 125 -11.48 -0.58 -3.60
C ALA A 125 -11.01 -1.30 -4.89
N ILE A 126 -11.21 -0.70 -6.06
CA ILE A 126 -10.74 -1.27 -7.34
C ILE A 126 -9.21 -1.29 -7.42
N LEU A 127 -8.53 -0.26 -6.92
CA LEU A 127 -7.06 -0.21 -6.95
C LEU A 127 -6.41 -1.17 -5.96
N GLU A 128 -7.05 -1.40 -4.80
CA GLU A 128 -6.61 -2.40 -3.82
C GLU A 128 -6.87 -3.83 -4.31
N GLU A 129 -8.00 -4.07 -4.98
CA GLU A 129 -8.31 -5.36 -5.61
C GLU A 129 -8.60 -5.22 -7.11
N PRO A 130 -7.55 -5.14 -7.96
CA PRO A 130 -7.71 -4.97 -9.40
C PRO A 130 -8.46 -6.13 -10.05
N PRO A 131 -9.33 -5.85 -11.05
CA PRO A 131 -10.02 -6.90 -11.79
C PRO A 131 -9.02 -7.78 -12.55
N ARG A 132 -9.20 -9.10 -12.46
CA ARG A 132 -8.27 -10.09 -13.04
C ARG A 132 -8.38 -10.23 -14.57
N GLY A 133 -9.26 -9.46 -15.21
CA GLY A 133 -9.66 -9.61 -16.62
C GLY A 133 -8.80 -8.84 -17.64
N GLY A 134 -7.67 -8.26 -17.25
CA GLY A 134 -6.80 -7.51 -18.18
C GLY A 134 -7.40 -6.21 -18.73
N LEU A 135 -8.53 -5.75 -18.19
CA LEU A 135 -9.05 -4.42 -18.49
C LEU A 135 -8.10 -3.36 -17.92
N VAL A 136 -7.65 -2.46 -18.79
CA VAL A 136 -6.81 -1.30 -18.42
C VAL A 136 -7.66 -0.06 -18.16
N ASP A 137 -8.88 -0.01 -18.70
CA ASP A 137 -9.81 1.10 -18.52
C ASP A 137 -10.65 0.92 -17.24
N LEU A 138 -10.60 1.91 -16.35
CA LEU A 138 -11.39 1.98 -15.12
C LEU A 138 -12.78 2.60 -15.37
N GLY A 139 -12.97 3.31 -16.48
CA GLY A 139 -14.21 3.98 -16.88
C GLY A 139 -15.47 3.10 -16.87
N PRO A 140 -15.42 1.82 -17.32
CA PRO A 140 -16.57 0.91 -17.26
C PRO A 140 -17.14 0.69 -15.85
N SER A 141 -16.33 0.94 -14.80
CA SER A 141 -16.79 0.86 -13.41
C SER A 141 -17.63 2.07 -12.97
N PHE A 142 -17.64 3.15 -13.74
CA PHE A 142 -18.36 4.39 -13.43
C PHE A 142 -19.40 4.68 -14.53
N PRO A 143 -20.62 4.11 -14.43
CA PRO A 143 -21.67 4.44 -15.37
C PRO A 143 -22.01 5.92 -15.25
N VAL A 144 -21.85 6.68 -16.32
CA VAL A 144 -22.26 8.09 -16.39
C VAL A 144 -23.76 8.16 -16.16
N SER A 145 -24.21 8.79 -15.07
CA SER A 145 -25.62 9.10 -14.89
C SER A 145 -26.02 10.14 -15.93
N ARG A 146 -26.69 9.71 -17.01
CA ARG A 146 -27.35 10.67 -17.91
C ARG A 146 -28.49 11.32 -17.14
N PRO A 147 -28.59 12.66 -17.10
CA PRO A 147 -29.75 13.31 -16.51
C PRO A 147 -30.99 12.81 -17.25
N THR A 148 -31.90 12.15 -16.52
CA THR A 148 -33.22 11.78 -17.01
C THR A 148 -33.96 13.07 -17.35
N GLY A 149 -34.13 13.33 -18.65
CA GLY A 149 -34.92 14.45 -19.13
C GLY A 149 -36.30 14.42 -18.47
N SER A 150 -36.60 15.47 -17.72
CA SER A 150 -37.92 15.73 -17.15
C SER A 150 -38.95 15.70 -18.27
N SER A 151 -39.93 14.81 -18.16
CA SER A 151 -41.12 14.80 -18.99
C SER A 151 -41.81 16.16 -18.90
N GLU A 152 -41.82 16.92 -19.99
CA GLU A 152 -42.80 17.98 -20.17
C GLU A 152 -44.19 17.33 -20.30
N ARG A 153 -44.93 17.32 -19.17
CA ARG A 153 -46.39 17.34 -19.20
C ARG A 153 -46.81 18.78 -19.46
N SER A 154 -47.39 19.05 -20.61
CA SER A 154 -48.33 20.16 -20.83
C SER A 154 -49.24 19.70 -21.97
N SER A 155 -50.46 19.27 -21.65
CA SER A 155 -51.71 20.05 -21.62
C SER A 155 -52.52 19.77 -22.87
#